data_AF-A0A167T4G0-F1
#
_entry.id   AF-A0A167T4G0-F1
#
_cell.length_a   1.000
_cell.length_b   1.000
_cell.length_c   1.000
_cell.angle_alpha   90.00
_cell.angle_beta   90.00
_cell.angle_gamma   90.00
#
_symmetry.space_group_name_H-M   'P 1'
#
loop_
_entity.id
_entity.type
_entity.pdbx_description
1 polymer ?
#
loop_
_entity_poly.entity_id
_entity_poly.type
_entity_poly.pdbx_seq_one_letter_code
_entity_poly.pdbx_strand_id
1 'polypeptide(L)'
;MVVITSRQCSCSDKVAEHAKEHVPHLIAQSRALMDKDYTKAIKSALEEEEALLLEEYDSGQDENAFSGSTVAICLVDLSSGILTTGNLGDSHVILGEAEGSSDAKQVKTTRLSEEHTPADLREEKRIVEAGGVVNWTSGRSLNMSRTLGDLQYKTPLNNRGSHYLSRSQERASGKKDKNNADFLSSNPAISEVRLDMTNHYALLLTTDGVTDILDDTAIVDRAAKLFWESLRPATEVADEITRESTIQPQSDNATCVTAFFKGDEG
;
A
#
# COMPACT_ATOMS: atom_id res chain seq x y z
N MET A 1 -10.29 -9.91 -0.98
CA MET A 1 -9.05 -9.20 -0.61
C MET A 1 -8.42 -8.71 -1.90
N VAL A 2 -8.14 -7.42 -1.99
CA VAL A 2 -7.40 -6.83 -3.10
C VAL A 2 -6.12 -6.24 -2.52
N VAL A 3 -4.98 -6.60 -3.09
CA VAL A 3 -3.65 -6.11 -2.67
C VAL A 3 -2.96 -5.52 -3.89
N ILE A 4 -2.46 -4.29 -3.76
CA ILE A 4 -1.54 -3.69 -4.73
C ILE A 4 -0.24 -3.37 -4.02
N THR A 5 0.86 -3.66 -4.72
CA THR A 5 2.22 -3.33 -4.31
C THR A 5 2.89 -2.57 -5.44
N SER A 6 3.48 -1.40 -5.17
CA SER A 6 4.22 -0.62 -6.16
C SER A 6 5.72 -0.64 -5.90
N ARG A 7 6.51 -0.48 -6.96
CA ARG A 7 7.98 -0.44 -6.89
C ARG A 7 8.41 0.95 -6.43
N GLN A 8 9.39 1.02 -5.53
CA GLN A 8 10.02 2.28 -5.23
C GLN A 8 11.09 2.63 -6.28
N CYS A 9 11.12 3.89 -6.69
CA CYS A 9 12.03 4.43 -7.71
C CYS A 9 13.49 4.44 -7.21
N SER A 10 14.15 3.28 -7.11
CA SER A 10 15.60 3.07 -7.34
C SER A 10 16.17 1.68 -6.98
N CYS A 11 15.42 0.70 -6.45
CA CYS A 11 16.01 -0.59 -6.03
C CYS A 11 15.06 -1.78 -6.15
N SER A 12 15.18 -2.57 -7.23
CA SER A 12 14.60 -3.91 -7.44
C SER A 12 13.07 -4.05 -7.26
N ASP A 13 12.46 -5.05 -7.90
CA ASP A 13 11.05 -5.40 -7.73
C ASP A 13 10.83 -6.52 -6.71
N LYS A 14 11.90 -6.97 -6.08
CA LYS A 14 11.93 -8.16 -5.23
C LYS A 14 10.97 -8.10 -4.05
N VAL A 15 10.93 -7.00 -3.30
CA VAL A 15 10.00 -6.87 -2.16
C VAL A 15 8.55 -6.78 -2.64
N ALA A 16 8.28 -6.10 -3.75
CA ALA A 16 6.93 -6.03 -4.33
C ALA A 16 6.43 -7.41 -4.78
N GLU A 17 7.27 -8.20 -5.46
CA GLU A 17 6.91 -9.56 -5.88
C GLU A 17 6.77 -10.50 -4.68
N HIS A 18 7.66 -10.42 -3.68
CA HIS A 18 7.56 -11.22 -2.46
C HIS A 18 6.25 -10.93 -1.71
N ALA A 19 5.89 -9.64 -1.57
CA ALA A 19 4.66 -9.23 -0.90
C ALA A 19 3.40 -9.68 -1.65
N LYS A 20 3.40 -9.55 -2.98
CA LYS A 20 2.32 -10.03 -3.84
C LYS A 20 2.09 -11.54 -3.71
N GLU A 21 3.15 -12.33 -3.52
CA GLU A 21 3.06 -13.77 -3.35
C GLU A 21 2.64 -14.17 -1.93
N HIS A 22 3.15 -13.52 -0.88
CA HIS A 22 2.99 -13.98 0.50
C HIS A 22 1.88 -13.30 1.27
N VAL A 23 1.74 -11.97 1.21
CA VAL A 23 0.76 -11.21 2.01
C VAL A 23 -0.67 -11.75 1.84
N PRO A 24 -1.14 -12.08 0.62
CA PRO A 24 -2.43 -12.71 0.47
C PRO A 24 -2.62 -14.01 1.26
N HIS A 25 -1.61 -14.87 1.23
CA HIS A 25 -1.64 -16.16 1.93
C HIS A 25 -1.59 -15.98 3.44
N LEU A 26 -0.74 -15.07 3.94
CA LEU A 26 -0.63 -14.74 5.35
C LEU A 26 -1.95 -14.22 5.91
N ILE A 27 -2.63 -13.31 5.19
CA ILE A 27 -3.96 -12.83 5.58
C ILE A 27 -4.97 -13.98 5.59
N ALA A 28 -5.02 -14.77 4.51
CA ALA A 28 -5.99 -15.86 4.35
C ALA A 28 -5.86 -16.96 5.42
N GLN A 29 -4.64 -17.21 5.90
CA GLN A 29 -4.35 -18.21 6.93
C GLN A 29 -4.44 -17.65 8.35
N SER A 30 -4.52 -16.33 8.51
CA SER A 30 -4.54 -15.69 9.82
C SER A 30 -5.81 -16.06 10.61
N ARG A 31 -5.62 -16.36 11.90
CA ARG A 31 -6.74 -16.52 12.83
C ARG A 31 -7.55 -15.23 12.99
N ALA A 32 -6.88 -14.08 12.88
CA ALA A 32 -7.54 -12.77 12.95
C ALA A 32 -8.61 -12.61 11.85
N LEU A 33 -8.35 -13.08 10.63
CA LEU A 33 -9.35 -13.07 9.56
C LEU A 33 -10.56 -13.95 9.92
N MET A 34 -10.33 -15.14 10.49
CA MET A 34 -11.41 -16.04 10.93
C MET A 34 -12.26 -15.42 12.04
N ASP A 35 -11.61 -14.71 12.96
CA ASP A 35 -12.25 -14.00 14.06
C ASP A 35 -12.90 -12.66 13.61
N LYS A 36 -12.88 -12.35 12.30
CA LYS A 36 -13.34 -11.09 11.68
C LYS A 36 -12.64 -9.83 12.22
N ASP A 37 -11.43 -9.97 12.76
CA ASP A 37 -10.56 -8.86 13.13
C ASP A 37 -9.66 -8.49 11.94
N TYR A 38 -10.27 -7.80 10.97
CA TYR A 38 -9.62 -7.42 9.70
C TYR A 38 -8.42 -6.51 9.90
N THR A 39 -8.49 -5.60 10.87
CA THR A 39 -7.39 -4.71 11.23
C THR A 39 -6.17 -5.51 11.67
N LYS A 40 -6.37 -6.46 12.58
CA LYS A 40 -5.28 -7.31 13.06
C LYS A 40 -4.77 -8.24 11.97
N ALA A 41 -5.64 -8.79 11.12
CA ALA A 41 -5.25 -9.66 10.01
C ALA A 41 -4.28 -8.96 9.04
N ILE A 42 -4.57 -7.71 8.68
CA ILE A 42 -3.69 -6.90 7.82
C ILE A 42 -2.36 -6.63 8.53
N LYS A 43 -2.39 -6.15 9.79
CA LYS A 43 -1.18 -5.81 10.54
C LYS A 43 -0.27 -7.01 10.73
N SER A 44 -0.81 -8.14 11.19
CA SER A 44 0.00 -9.33 11.44
C SER A 44 0.59 -9.91 10.16
N ALA A 45 -0.14 -9.84 9.04
CA ALA A 45 0.39 -10.31 7.76
C ALA A 45 1.57 -9.46 7.27
N LEU A 46 1.51 -8.14 7.43
CA LEU A 46 2.62 -7.25 7.07
C LEU A 46 3.82 -7.38 8.01
N GLU A 47 3.57 -7.58 9.31
CA GLU A 47 4.62 -7.87 10.30
C GLU A 47 5.33 -9.20 10.01
N GLU A 48 4.58 -10.25 9.66
CA GLU A 48 5.13 -11.56 9.32
C GLU A 48 5.88 -11.53 7.99
N GLU A 49 5.34 -10.83 7.00
CA GLU A 49 6.00 -10.60 5.71
C GLU A 49 7.36 -9.89 5.88
N GLU A 50 7.43 -8.84 6.69
CA GLU A 50 8.69 -8.16 6.98
C GLU A 50 9.70 -9.08 7.71
N ALA A 51 9.22 -9.95 8.60
CA ALA A 51 10.05 -10.94 9.28
C ALA A 51 10.63 -11.96 8.28
N LEU A 52 9.86 -12.41 7.29
CA LEU A 52 10.32 -13.29 6.21
C LEU A 52 11.42 -12.60 5.38
N LEU A 53 11.21 -11.34 4.97
CA LEU A 53 12.21 -10.57 4.24
C LEU A 53 13.54 -10.45 5.01
N LEU A 54 13.45 -10.26 6.33
CA LEU A 54 14.61 -10.21 7.23
C LEU A 54 15.32 -11.57 7.34
N GLU A 55 14.59 -12.67 7.46
CA GLU A 55 15.16 -14.03 7.50
C GLU A 55 15.87 -14.39 6.19
N GLU A 56 15.28 -14.03 5.04
CA GLU A 56 15.89 -14.23 3.73
C GLU A 56 17.17 -13.40 3.58
N TYR A 57 17.17 -12.14 4.04
CA TYR A 57 18.36 -11.31 4.07
C TYR A 57 19.47 -11.95 4.92
N ASP A 58 19.13 -12.46 6.12
CA ASP A 58 20.08 -13.16 6.99
C ASP A 58 20.62 -14.45 6.35
N SER A 59 19.84 -15.05 5.44
CA SER A 59 20.21 -16.22 4.63
C SER A 59 21.02 -15.87 3.37
N GLY A 60 21.34 -14.58 3.15
CA GLY A 60 22.20 -14.10 2.06
C GLY A 60 21.48 -13.43 0.89
N GLN A 61 20.17 -13.19 0.98
CA GLN A 61 19.40 -12.44 -0.02
C GLN A 61 19.53 -10.92 0.20
N ASP A 62 20.76 -10.41 0.11
CA ASP A 62 21.12 -9.04 0.50
C ASP A 62 20.23 -7.93 -0.12
N GLU A 63 19.71 -8.15 -1.33
CA GLU A 63 18.83 -7.21 -2.04
C GLU A 63 17.53 -6.89 -1.27
N ASN A 64 17.03 -7.80 -0.43
CA ASN A 64 15.81 -7.60 0.36
C ASN A 64 15.96 -6.43 1.36
N ALA A 65 17.19 -6.11 1.76
CA ALA A 65 17.43 -4.99 2.68
C ALA A 65 17.43 -3.61 2.02
N PHE A 66 17.56 -3.55 0.69
CA PHE A 66 17.71 -2.30 -0.07
C PHE A 66 16.52 -2.01 -0.99
N SER A 67 15.60 -2.96 -1.14
CA SER A 67 14.37 -2.81 -1.89
C SER A 67 13.21 -2.57 -0.94
N GLY A 68 12.27 -1.73 -1.36
CA GLY A 68 11.07 -1.39 -0.62
C GLY A 68 9.87 -1.37 -1.55
N SER A 69 8.68 -1.52 -0.97
CA SER A 69 7.43 -1.47 -1.70
C SER A 69 6.35 -0.75 -0.89
N THR A 70 5.50 -0.03 -1.61
CA THR A 70 4.20 0.40 -1.07
C THR A 70 3.28 -0.80 -0.97
N VAL A 71 2.28 -0.72 -0.10
CA VAL A 71 1.25 -1.75 0.00
C VAL A 71 -0.11 -1.10 0.27
N ALA A 72 -1.07 -1.31 -0.63
CA ALA A 72 -2.47 -0.98 -0.43
C ALA A 72 -3.29 -2.27 -0.38
N ILE A 73 -3.99 -2.52 0.73
CA ILE A 73 -4.80 -3.72 0.98
C ILE A 73 -6.24 -3.31 1.27
N CYS A 74 -7.20 -4.05 0.70
CA CYS A 74 -8.61 -3.96 1.07
C CYS A 74 -9.20 -5.33 1.38
N LEU A 75 -9.84 -5.44 2.55
CA LEU A 75 -10.69 -6.55 2.96
C LEU A 75 -12.15 -6.09 2.98
N VAL A 76 -13.00 -6.78 2.21
CA VAL A 76 -14.43 -6.47 2.10
C VAL A 76 -15.20 -7.67 2.63
N ASP A 77 -15.93 -7.49 3.73
CA ASP A 77 -16.91 -8.45 4.24
C ASP A 77 -18.32 -7.97 3.91
N LEU A 78 -18.84 -8.46 2.78
CA LEU A 78 -20.21 -8.17 2.35
C LEU A 78 -21.26 -8.74 3.31
N SER A 79 -20.94 -9.76 4.12
CA SER A 79 -21.90 -10.32 5.08
C SER A 79 -22.15 -9.41 6.28
N SER A 80 -21.18 -8.55 6.62
CA SER A 80 -21.29 -7.59 7.72
C SER A 80 -21.32 -6.13 7.25
N GLY A 81 -21.15 -5.89 5.96
CA GLY A 81 -21.06 -4.55 5.37
C GLY A 81 -19.82 -3.78 5.86
N ILE A 82 -18.69 -4.46 6.07
CA ILE A 82 -17.45 -3.83 6.55
C ILE A 82 -16.40 -3.85 5.44
N LEU A 83 -15.79 -2.69 5.18
CA LEU A 83 -14.60 -2.57 4.35
C LEU A 83 -13.46 -2.00 5.20
N THR A 84 -12.38 -2.77 5.30
CA THR A 84 -11.15 -2.39 6.01
C THR A 84 -10.02 -2.20 5.01
N THR A 85 -9.37 -1.05 5.08
CA THR A 85 -8.23 -0.66 4.25
C THR A 85 -6.95 -0.60 5.09
N GLY A 86 -5.86 -1.14 4.57
CA GLY A 86 -4.50 -0.97 5.07
C GLY A 86 -3.61 -0.32 4.03
N ASN A 87 -2.90 0.76 4.39
CA ASN A 87 -1.99 1.45 3.48
C ASN A 87 -0.58 1.65 4.05
N LEU A 88 0.44 1.33 3.27
CA LEU A 88 1.85 1.65 3.48
C LEU A 88 2.35 2.41 2.24
N GLY A 89 2.79 3.64 2.44
CA GLY A 89 3.34 4.47 1.38
C GLY A 89 2.33 5.40 0.72
N ASP A 90 2.52 5.64 -0.57
CA ASP A 90 1.82 6.64 -1.39
C ASP A 90 0.91 6.04 -2.48
N SER A 91 0.65 4.72 -2.44
CA SER A 91 -0.47 4.13 -3.17
C SER A 91 -1.80 4.52 -2.53
N HIS A 92 -2.88 4.45 -3.32
CA HIS A 92 -4.21 4.88 -2.89
C HIS A 92 -5.28 3.81 -2.98
N VAL A 93 -6.26 3.96 -2.10
CA VAL A 93 -7.52 3.22 -2.13
C VAL A 93 -8.64 4.24 -2.22
N ILE A 94 -9.45 4.14 -3.27
CA ILE A 94 -10.53 5.07 -3.59
C ILE A 94 -11.83 4.28 -3.68
N LEU A 95 -12.86 4.76 -2.98
CA LEU A 95 -14.20 4.18 -2.98
C LEU A 95 -15.18 5.14 -3.66
N GLY A 96 -15.83 4.66 -4.72
CA GLY A 96 -17.02 5.25 -5.30
C GLY A 96 -18.28 4.57 -4.78
N GLU A 97 -19.25 5.37 -4.34
CA GLU A 97 -20.54 4.91 -3.81
C GLU A 97 -21.70 5.52 -4.62
N ALA A 98 -22.57 4.67 -5.17
CA ALA A 98 -23.76 5.07 -5.93
C ALA A 98 -25.03 4.53 -5.28
N GLU A 99 -25.99 5.43 -5.00
CA GLU A 99 -27.26 5.10 -4.36
C GLU A 99 -28.23 4.37 -5.30
N GLY A 100 -28.75 3.22 -4.86
CA GLY A 100 -29.97 2.56 -5.37
C GLY A 100 -29.94 1.99 -6.80
N SER A 101 -29.50 2.76 -7.81
CA SER A 101 -29.47 2.37 -9.22
C SER A 101 -28.13 2.66 -9.87
N SER A 102 -27.70 1.79 -10.78
CA SER A 102 -26.45 1.87 -11.56
C SER A 102 -26.33 3.09 -12.49
N ASP A 103 -27.24 4.07 -12.41
CA ASP A 103 -27.16 5.32 -13.18
C ASP A 103 -26.08 6.19 -12.53
N ALA A 104 -24.92 6.35 -13.18
CA ALA A 104 -23.73 7.04 -12.65
C ALA A 104 -23.90 8.57 -12.48
N LYS A 105 -25.14 9.07 -12.36
CA LYS A 105 -25.44 10.50 -12.29
C LYS A 105 -24.84 11.17 -11.06
N GLN A 106 -24.62 10.42 -9.98
CA GLN A 106 -23.88 10.90 -8.82
C GLN A 106 -23.20 9.73 -8.11
N VAL A 107 -21.87 9.67 -8.22
CA VAL A 107 -21.05 8.73 -7.46
C VAL A 107 -20.29 9.53 -6.42
N LYS A 108 -20.47 9.18 -5.16
CA LYS A 108 -19.73 9.80 -4.07
C LYS A 108 -18.35 9.17 -3.98
N THR A 109 -17.33 10.00 -4.15
CA THR A 109 -15.93 9.59 -4.09
C THR A 109 -15.35 9.82 -2.69
N THR A 110 -14.67 8.81 -2.14
CA THR A 110 -13.95 8.91 -0.87
C THR A 110 -12.60 8.20 -0.98
N ARG A 111 -11.50 8.90 -0.64
CA ARG A 111 -10.19 8.26 -0.44
C ARG A 111 -10.14 7.58 0.92
N LEU A 112 -9.91 6.27 0.93
CA LEU A 112 -9.85 5.44 2.13
C LEU A 112 -8.43 5.29 2.68
N SER A 113 -7.42 5.40 1.80
CA SER A 113 -6.00 5.36 2.16
C SER A 113 -5.52 6.69 2.73
N GLU A 114 -4.70 6.63 3.78
CA GLU A 114 -3.92 7.76 4.28
C GLU A 114 -2.46 7.59 3.86
N GLU A 115 -1.92 8.57 3.15
CA GLU A 115 -0.50 8.63 2.80
C GLU A 115 0.33 9.05 4.00
N HIS A 116 1.52 8.45 4.15
CA HIS A 116 2.46 8.82 5.20
C HIS A 116 3.75 9.31 4.58
N THR A 117 3.86 10.63 4.42
CA THR A 117 5.07 11.27 3.91
C THR A 117 5.92 11.80 5.07
N PRO A 118 7.25 11.95 4.87
CA PRO A 118 8.10 12.60 5.87
C PRO A 118 7.69 14.05 6.20
N ALA A 119 6.78 14.66 5.43
CA ALA A 119 6.26 16.02 5.66
C ALA A 119 5.10 16.06 6.66
N ASP A 120 4.51 14.91 7.03
CA ASP A 120 3.59 14.84 8.17
C ASP A 120 4.38 15.07 9.46
N LEU A 121 3.95 16.05 10.26
CA LEU A 121 4.58 16.40 11.54
C LEU A 121 4.71 15.20 12.51
N ARG A 122 3.78 14.25 12.47
CA ARG A 122 3.83 13.02 13.28
C ARG A 122 4.93 12.08 12.79
N GLU A 123 5.08 11.95 11.47
CA GLU A 123 6.12 11.11 10.88
C GLU A 123 7.50 11.74 10.99
N GLU A 124 7.64 13.05 10.76
CA GLU A 124 8.88 13.80 11.00
C GLU A 124 9.34 13.62 12.44
N LYS A 125 8.43 13.82 13.41
CA LYS A 125 8.72 13.63 14.82
C LYS A 125 9.16 12.19 15.12
N ARG A 126 8.46 11.18 14.61
CA ARG A 126 8.83 9.76 14.78
C ARG A 126 10.23 9.47 14.25
N ILE A 127 10.56 9.96 13.05
CA ILE A 127 11.87 9.79 12.41
C ILE A 127 12.97 10.44 13.26
N VAL A 128 12.76 11.68 13.71
CA VAL A 128 13.73 12.43 14.53
C VAL A 128 13.92 11.77 15.89
N GLU A 129 12.85 11.30 16.55
CA GLU A 129 12.91 10.58 17.83
C GLU A 129 13.67 9.24 17.70
N ALA A 130 13.58 8.58 16.54
CA ALA A 130 14.37 7.39 16.24
C ALA A 130 15.87 7.69 16.03
N GLY A 131 16.25 8.95 15.84
CA GLY A 131 17.62 9.40 15.53
C GLY A 131 17.88 9.67 14.05
N GLY A 132 16.83 9.56 13.22
CA GLY A 132 16.89 9.88 11.79
C GLY A 132 16.87 11.37 11.51
N VAL A 133 17.07 11.73 10.23
CA VAL A 133 17.01 13.12 9.74
C VAL A 133 16.17 13.14 8.47
N VAL A 134 15.21 14.07 8.38
CA VAL A 134 14.45 14.32 7.16
C VAL A 134 15.20 15.34 6.30
N ASN A 135 15.59 14.95 5.08
CA ASN A 135 16.33 15.82 4.17
C ASN A 135 15.47 16.29 3.00
N TRP A 136 15.18 17.59 3.00
CA TRP A 136 14.37 18.27 1.98
C TRP A 136 15.15 18.70 0.73
N THR A 137 16.48 18.64 0.76
CA THR A 137 17.35 19.26 -0.26
C THR A 137 17.95 18.28 -1.26
N SER A 138 17.83 16.97 -1.02
CA SER A 138 18.42 15.93 -1.85
C SER A 138 17.36 15.03 -2.48
N GLY A 139 17.26 15.01 -3.81
CA GLY A 139 16.45 14.06 -4.59
C GLY A 139 16.98 12.61 -4.57
N ARG A 140 17.58 12.18 -3.46
CA ARG A 140 18.14 10.84 -3.23
C ARG A 140 17.54 10.15 -1.99
N SER A 141 16.45 10.70 -1.44
CA SER A 141 15.78 10.19 -0.24
C SER A 141 14.45 9.53 -0.62
N LEU A 142 13.97 8.63 0.24
CA LEU A 142 12.61 8.10 0.18
C LEU A 142 11.61 9.24 0.38
N ASN A 143 10.62 9.33 -0.50
CA ASN A 143 9.48 10.25 -0.43
C ASN A 143 8.40 9.79 0.56
N MET A 144 8.54 8.58 1.11
CA MET A 144 7.62 7.96 2.05
C MET A 144 8.27 7.74 3.42
N SER A 145 7.45 7.74 4.46
CA SER A 145 7.87 7.47 5.84
C SER A 145 7.47 6.07 6.32
N ARG A 146 6.66 5.36 5.53
CA ARG A 146 6.20 4.00 5.80
C ARG A 146 6.26 3.15 4.53
N THR A 147 6.88 1.98 4.62
CA THR A 147 7.07 1.04 3.51
C THR A 147 7.13 -0.38 4.04
N LEU A 148 6.91 -1.38 3.17
CA LEU A 148 7.35 -2.75 3.40
C LEU A 148 8.75 -2.93 2.83
N GLY A 149 9.62 -3.71 3.48
CA GLY A 149 11.02 -3.85 3.10
C GLY A 149 11.84 -2.66 3.59
N ASP A 150 12.77 -2.17 2.76
CA ASP A 150 13.68 -1.07 3.13
C ASP A 150 14.41 -1.33 4.45
N LEU A 151 14.76 -2.60 4.69
CA LEU A 151 15.16 -3.09 6.01
C LEU A 151 16.40 -2.35 6.56
N GLN A 152 17.24 -1.77 5.69
CA GLN A 152 18.37 -0.91 6.12
C GLN A 152 17.95 0.28 7.00
N TYR A 153 16.70 0.72 6.92
CA TYR A 153 16.13 1.81 7.71
C TYR A 153 15.37 1.32 8.94
N LYS A 154 15.33 0.00 9.19
CA LYS A 154 14.54 -0.64 10.24
C LYS A 154 15.40 -1.49 11.16
N THR A 155 14.92 -1.71 12.37
CA THR A 155 15.54 -2.61 13.33
C THR A 155 15.35 -4.07 12.91
N PRO A 156 16.34 -4.94 13.18
CA PRO A 156 17.61 -4.66 13.83
C PRO A 156 18.69 -4.10 12.89
N LEU A 157 18.51 -4.11 11.56
CA LEU A 157 19.56 -3.81 10.58
C LEU A 157 20.15 -2.42 10.75
N ASN A 158 19.32 -1.40 10.94
CA ASN A 158 19.77 -0.03 11.18
C ASN A 158 20.64 0.13 12.46
N ASN A 159 20.76 -0.93 13.29
CA ASN A 159 21.56 -0.96 14.51
C ASN A 159 22.60 -2.11 14.57
N ARG A 160 22.76 -2.90 13.50
CA ARG A 160 23.72 -4.02 13.49
C ARG A 160 25.17 -3.53 13.44
N GLY A 161 26.04 -4.17 14.23
CA GLY A 161 27.49 -3.89 14.21
C GLY A 161 28.19 -4.63 13.06
N SER A 162 29.21 -4.02 12.46
CA SER A 162 29.85 -4.50 11.21
C SER A 162 30.67 -5.80 11.33
N HIS A 163 30.97 -6.29 12.54
CA HIS A 163 31.99 -7.32 12.75
C HIS A 163 31.72 -8.74 12.16
N TYR A 164 30.49 -9.03 11.71
CA TYR A 164 30.13 -10.33 11.11
C TYR A 164 29.33 -10.20 9.80
N LEU A 165 29.32 -9.00 9.21
CA LEU A 165 28.47 -8.69 8.07
C LEU A 165 29.25 -8.80 6.76
N SER A 166 28.59 -9.28 5.69
CA SER A 166 29.08 -9.11 4.33
C SER A 166 29.21 -7.61 3.98
N ARG A 167 29.97 -7.24 2.94
CA ARG A 167 30.08 -5.82 2.53
C ARG A 167 28.74 -5.17 2.21
N SER A 168 27.80 -5.92 1.64
CA SER A 168 26.43 -5.48 1.39
C SER A 168 25.70 -5.31 2.71
N GLN A 169 25.83 -6.27 3.63
CA GLN A 169 25.20 -6.19 4.93
C GLN A 169 25.74 -5.04 5.80
N GLU A 170 27.04 -4.72 5.70
CA GLU A 170 27.65 -3.55 6.32
C GLU A 170 27.07 -2.24 5.77
N ARG A 171 26.73 -2.18 4.47
CA ARG A 171 26.09 -1.00 3.87
C ARG A 171 24.64 -0.84 4.33
N ALA A 172 23.92 -1.94 4.51
CA ALA A 172 22.57 -1.94 5.05
C ALA A 172 22.55 -1.61 6.54
N SER A 173 23.67 -1.87 7.24
CA SER A 173 23.73 -1.68 8.68
C SER A 173 24.04 -0.24 9.04
N GLY A 174 23.10 0.39 9.75
CA GLY A 174 23.25 1.75 10.24
C GLY A 174 24.31 1.86 11.33
N LYS A 175 24.79 3.08 11.59
CA LYS A 175 25.59 3.34 12.79
C LYS A 175 24.74 2.98 14.01
N LYS A 176 25.32 2.21 14.93
CA LYS A 176 24.67 1.84 16.19
C LYS A 176 24.21 3.08 16.93
N ASP A 177 22.91 3.34 16.90
CA ASP A 177 22.27 4.43 17.64
C ASP A 177 21.63 3.90 18.92
N LYS A 178 21.53 4.75 19.94
CA LYS A 178 21.08 4.33 21.28
C LYS A 178 19.58 4.03 21.35
N ASN A 179 18.80 4.48 20.36
CA ASN A 179 17.34 4.48 20.44
C ASN A 179 16.67 3.21 19.89
N ASN A 180 17.41 2.28 19.28
CA ASN A 180 16.91 0.99 18.77
C ASN A 180 15.47 1.06 18.20
N ALA A 181 15.24 2.03 17.31
CA ALA A 181 13.94 2.36 16.75
C ALA A 181 14.03 2.45 15.22
N ASP A 182 12.91 2.24 14.53
CA ASP A 182 12.86 2.24 13.07
C ASP A 182 12.78 3.66 12.51
N PHE A 183 13.55 3.95 11.45
CA PHE A 183 13.43 5.20 10.70
C PHE A 183 12.24 5.16 9.74
N LEU A 184 11.93 4.02 9.15
CA LEU A 184 10.69 3.77 8.41
C LEU A 184 9.78 2.83 9.19
N SER A 185 8.47 3.05 9.15
CA SER A 185 7.52 2.14 9.81
C SER A 185 6.86 1.19 8.80
N SER A 186 6.66 -0.06 9.20
CA SER A 186 5.76 -1.02 8.51
C SER A 186 4.36 -1.10 9.14
N ASN A 187 4.03 -0.21 10.08
CA ASN A 187 2.69 -0.14 10.65
C ASN A 187 1.74 0.56 9.66
N PRO A 188 0.78 -0.16 9.04
CA PRO A 188 -0.10 0.42 8.05
C PRO A 188 -1.04 1.46 8.65
N ALA A 189 -1.40 2.46 7.85
CA ALA A 189 -2.59 3.27 8.07
C ALA A 189 -3.81 2.36 7.96
N ILE A 190 -4.71 2.39 8.93
CA ILE A 190 -5.94 1.59 8.90
C ILE A 190 -7.13 2.52 8.81
N SER A 191 -8.02 2.24 7.86
CA SER A 191 -9.33 2.86 7.73
C SER A 191 -10.39 1.78 7.68
N GLU A 192 -11.53 2.02 8.32
CA GLU A 192 -12.68 1.12 8.29
C GLU A 192 -13.93 1.92 7.98
N VAL A 193 -14.70 1.45 7.00
CA VAL A 193 -15.98 2.05 6.62
C VAL A 193 -17.08 1.00 6.62
N ARG A 194 -18.27 1.43 7.06
CA ARG A 194 -19.49 0.65 6.89
C ARG A 194 -20.09 0.92 5.52
N LEU A 195 -20.39 -0.16 4.82
CA LEU A 195 -21.08 -0.16 3.54
C LEU A 195 -22.59 -0.13 3.79
N ASP A 196 -23.29 0.69 3.00
CA ASP A 196 -24.73 0.63 2.83
C ASP A 196 -25.06 -0.53 1.89
N MET A 197 -25.85 -1.49 2.38
CA MET A 197 -26.13 -2.71 1.65
C MET A 197 -27.05 -2.51 0.44
N THR A 198 -27.66 -1.33 0.31
CA THR A 198 -28.50 -0.96 -0.84
C THR A 198 -27.69 -0.34 -1.98
N ASN A 199 -26.44 0.06 -1.73
CA ASN A 199 -25.61 0.82 -2.66
C ASN A 199 -24.76 -0.06 -3.59
N HIS A 200 -24.35 0.56 -4.69
CA HIS A 200 -23.37 0.03 -5.64
C HIS A 200 -22.00 0.67 -5.39
N TYR A 201 -20.96 -0.14 -5.42
CA TYR A 201 -19.60 0.27 -5.08
C TYR A 201 -18.63 0.04 -6.24
N ALA A 202 -17.77 1.03 -6.45
CA ALA A 202 -16.56 0.93 -7.27
C ALA A 202 -15.35 1.13 -6.34
N LEU A 203 -14.63 0.05 -6.07
CA LEU A 203 -13.39 0.09 -5.29
C LEU A 203 -12.20 0.08 -6.24
N LEU A 204 -11.34 1.08 -6.11
CA LEU A 204 -10.13 1.20 -6.90
C LEU A 204 -8.93 1.24 -5.98
N LEU A 205 -7.93 0.44 -6.30
CA LEU A 205 -6.61 0.54 -5.71
C LEU A 205 -5.67 1.02 -6.83
N THR A 206 -4.87 2.04 -6.55
CA THR A 206 -4.02 2.68 -7.55
C THR A 206 -2.63 2.98 -7.00
N THR A 207 -1.63 3.02 -7.88
CA THR A 207 -0.34 3.64 -7.55
C THR A 207 -0.39 5.14 -7.79
N ASP A 208 0.57 5.87 -7.22
CA ASP A 208 0.78 7.30 -7.42
C ASP A 208 0.85 7.68 -8.90
N GLY A 209 1.46 6.84 -9.75
CA GLY A 209 1.50 7.03 -11.21
C GLY A 209 0.13 7.13 -11.90
N VAL A 210 -0.98 6.75 -11.25
CA VAL A 210 -2.35 7.06 -11.70
C VAL A 210 -2.82 8.39 -11.16
N THR A 211 -2.73 8.59 -9.84
CA THR A 211 -3.33 9.71 -9.12
C THR A 211 -2.57 11.03 -9.25
N ASP A 212 -1.31 10.98 -9.68
CA ASP A 212 -0.53 12.16 -10.05
C ASP A 212 -1.08 12.83 -11.32
N ILE A 213 -1.80 12.07 -12.15
CA ILE A 213 -2.35 12.52 -13.43
C ILE A 213 -3.85 12.72 -13.37
N LEU A 214 -4.57 11.84 -12.65
CA LEU A 214 -6.02 11.84 -12.54
C LEU A 214 -6.45 12.04 -11.09
N ASP A 215 -7.34 12.99 -10.82
CA ASP A 215 -7.91 13.13 -9.49
C ASP A 215 -8.91 11.99 -9.17
N ASP A 216 -9.13 11.74 -7.88
CA ASP A 216 -9.98 10.64 -7.41
C ASP A 216 -11.40 10.66 -7.99
N THR A 217 -11.98 11.85 -8.18
CA THR A 217 -13.35 11.97 -8.69
C THR A 217 -13.38 11.61 -10.17
N ALA A 218 -12.43 12.10 -10.95
CA ALA A 218 -12.27 11.71 -12.35
C ALA A 218 -12.08 10.19 -12.51
N ILE A 219 -11.26 9.58 -11.65
CA ILE A 219 -11.04 8.12 -11.63
C ILE A 219 -12.35 7.36 -11.37
N VAL A 220 -13.09 7.73 -10.32
CA VAL A 220 -14.35 7.08 -9.94
C VAL A 220 -15.45 7.29 -10.98
N ASP A 221 -15.64 8.52 -11.47
CA ASP A 221 -16.64 8.84 -12.49
C ASP A 221 -16.36 8.07 -13.77
N ARG A 222 -15.09 7.97 -14.16
CA ARG A 222 -14.67 7.17 -15.33
C ARG A 222 -14.96 5.69 -15.11
N ALA A 223 -14.61 5.16 -13.95
CA ALA A 223 -14.84 3.76 -13.60
C ALA A 223 -16.34 3.41 -13.62
N ALA A 224 -17.17 4.25 -13.00
CA ALA A 224 -18.62 4.11 -12.96
C ALA A 224 -19.23 4.15 -14.36
N LYS A 225 -18.82 5.12 -15.20
CA LYS A 225 -19.29 5.22 -16.59
C LYS A 225 -18.93 4.00 -17.43
N LEU A 226 -17.69 3.53 -17.34
CA LEU A 226 -17.25 2.37 -18.12
C LEU A 226 -17.93 1.09 -17.65
N PHE A 227 -18.05 0.89 -16.33
CA PHE A 227 -18.59 -0.35 -15.78
C PHE A 227 -20.12 -0.39 -15.78
N TRP A 228 -20.79 0.60 -15.20
CA TRP A 228 -22.25 0.58 -15.03
C TRP A 228 -23.02 1.02 -16.28
N GLU A 229 -22.55 2.04 -17.01
CA GLU A 229 -23.25 2.51 -18.22
C GLU A 229 -22.82 1.75 -19.47
N SER A 230 -21.50 1.56 -19.64
CA SER A 230 -20.94 0.96 -20.86
C SER A 230 -20.76 -0.56 -20.76
N LEU A 231 -21.09 -1.15 -19.60
CA LEU A 231 -21.04 -2.59 -19.33
C LEU A 231 -19.67 -3.22 -19.67
N ARG A 232 -18.59 -2.46 -19.48
CA ARG A 232 -17.22 -2.95 -19.71
C ARG A 232 -16.81 -3.86 -18.55
N PRO A 233 -16.10 -4.97 -18.80
CA PRO A 233 -15.50 -5.80 -17.76
C PRO A 233 -14.56 -4.98 -16.87
N ALA A 234 -14.48 -5.32 -15.58
CA ALA A 234 -13.64 -4.60 -14.61
C ALA A 234 -12.16 -4.49 -15.06
N THR A 235 -11.63 -5.54 -15.69
CA THR A 235 -10.27 -5.55 -16.25
C THR A 235 -10.08 -4.46 -17.31
N GLU A 236 -11.05 -4.27 -18.21
CA GLU A 236 -10.97 -3.24 -19.24
C GLU A 236 -11.13 -1.83 -18.66
N VAL A 237 -11.87 -1.70 -17.55
CA VAL A 237 -11.96 -0.44 -16.81
C VAL A 237 -10.61 -0.07 -16.20
N ALA A 238 -9.94 -1.03 -15.55
CA ALA A 238 -8.61 -0.86 -14.99
C ALA A 238 -7.57 -0.51 -16.06
N ASP A 239 -7.61 -1.20 -17.21
CA ASP A 239 -6.72 -0.95 -18.35
C ASP A 239 -6.90 0.47 -18.90
N GLU A 240 -8.14 0.95 -19.06
CA GLU A 240 -8.40 2.28 -19.61
C GLU A 240 -7.95 3.39 -18.66
N ILE A 241 -8.17 3.25 -17.34
CA ILE A 241 -7.67 4.19 -16.32
C ILE A 241 -6.14 4.26 -16.34
N THR A 242 -5.49 3.09 -16.39
CA THR A 242 -4.02 2.99 -16.43
C THR A 242 -3.45 3.55 -17.75
N ARG A 243 -4.13 3.32 -18.86
CA ARG A 243 -3.72 3.83 -20.18
C ARG A 243 -3.80 5.35 -20.22
N GLU A 244 -4.81 5.95 -19.61
CA GLU A 244 -5.00 7.40 -19.58
C GLU A 244 -3.91 8.10 -18.77
N SER A 245 -3.49 7.52 -17.64
CA SER A 245 -2.42 8.09 -16.81
C SER A 245 -1.03 7.98 -17.43
N THR A 246 -0.83 7.14 -18.44
CA THR A 246 0.47 6.90 -19.09
C THR A 246 0.63 7.56 -20.45
N ILE A 247 -0.32 8.41 -20.87
CA ILE A 247 -0.29 9.09 -22.17
C ILE A 247 0.84 10.13 -22.23
N GLN A 248 1.21 10.74 -21.09
CA GLN A 248 2.17 11.84 -21.08
C GLN A 248 3.62 11.31 -21.13
N PRO A 249 4.52 11.97 -21.89
CA PRO A 249 5.95 11.67 -21.81
C PRO A 249 6.45 11.83 -20.37
N GLN A 250 7.27 10.88 -19.90
CA GLN A 250 7.79 10.82 -18.51
C GLN A 250 6.76 10.45 -17.43
N SER A 251 5.62 9.85 -17.80
CA SER A 251 4.72 9.24 -16.81
C SER A 251 5.42 8.12 -16.05
N ASP A 252 5.11 7.99 -14.76
CA ASP A 252 5.61 6.89 -13.92
C ASP A 252 4.89 5.57 -14.23
N ASN A 253 5.29 4.49 -13.56
CA ASN A 253 4.59 3.22 -13.54
C ASN A 253 3.21 3.40 -12.91
N ALA A 254 2.18 3.24 -13.72
CA ALA A 254 0.79 3.27 -13.29
C ALA A 254 0.26 1.85 -13.14
N THR A 255 -0.40 1.56 -12.03
CA THR A 255 -1.18 0.34 -11.85
C THR A 255 -2.52 0.70 -11.23
N CYS A 256 -3.59 0.10 -11.76
CA CYS A 256 -4.94 0.21 -11.22
C CYS A 256 -5.55 -1.19 -11.11
N VAL A 257 -6.16 -1.50 -9.96
CA VAL A 257 -7.03 -2.66 -9.79
C VAL A 257 -8.42 -2.16 -9.43
N THR A 258 -9.44 -2.68 -10.10
CA THR A 258 -10.83 -2.30 -9.88
C THR A 258 -11.64 -3.50 -9.40
N ALA A 259 -12.54 -3.24 -8.46
CA ALA A 259 -13.54 -4.19 -8.00
C ALA A 259 -14.89 -3.49 -7.92
N PHE A 260 -15.90 -4.09 -8.56
CA PHE A 260 -17.26 -3.58 -8.54
C PHE A 260 -18.15 -4.58 -7.83
N PHE A 261 -18.93 -4.11 -6.88
CA PHE A 261 -19.82 -4.95 -6.09
C PHE A 261 -21.04 -4.17 -5.65
N LYS A 262 -22.08 -4.91 -5.27
CA LYS A 262 -23.26 -4.36 -4.62
C LYS A 262 -23.29 -4.89 -3.19
N GLY A 263 -23.81 -4.11 -2.26
CA GLY A 263 -24.25 -4.69 -1.00
C GLY A 263 -25.25 -5.83 -1.23
N ASP A 264 -25.14 -6.85 -0.38
CA ASP A 264 -26.08 -7.97 -0.31
C ASP A 264 -26.87 -7.88 1.01
N GLU A 265 -28.21 -7.83 0.94
CA GLU A 265 -29.05 -7.79 2.16
C GLU A 265 -29.12 -9.15 2.88
N GLY A 266 -28.61 -10.22 2.27
CA GLY A 266 -28.66 -11.59 2.81
C GLY A 266 -29.97 -12.31 2.53
#